data_AF-A0A117LR93-F1
#
_entry.id   AF-A0A117LR93-F1
#
_cell.length_a   1.000
_cell.length_b   1.000
_cell.length_c   1.000
_cell.angle_alpha   90.00
_cell.angle_beta   90.00
_cell.angle_gamma   90.00
#
_symmetry.space_group_name_H-M   'P 1'
#
loop_
_entity.id
_entity.type
_entity.pdbx_description
1 polymer ?
#
loop_
_entity_poly.entity_id
_entity_poly.type
_entity_poly.pdbx_seq_one_letter_code
_entity_poly.pdbx_strand_id
1 'polypeptide(L)'
;MLQAYEYRMYPTQTQIPLLMRHVHACRFVYNYSLEQKIRAYEQDGKRISCFDLNNRLPTLKAEYPWLADVNSQSLQYANRNLDNAFTRFFREKKGFPKFKSKKNPVQSFQVPQHYHIDFERCRVRLPKIGDIKTIVHRTFSGKMKYATVSVTSTGKWFVSILVDDELPEPGPVPFSSETTIGIDVGLTDFATVSTGEKVANPRYLKNSLQRLKVLQRRVSRKVKGSQNRQKAIRKLATCHEKIANQRNDFLHKLSFRVVCENQAIAVESLNIAGMQKNHTLARSISDVSWSTFFTMLEYKCRKYGKTLLMIGRFDPSSKICNCCGYMNRDLKLSDREWTCPDCGTVHDRDSNAAINIKKFALQEQNLVGVAGAERAEEPVDSTFSSDPAVVAAIEESAPILLIFGGTFLVFLFFHWLFVEEKSCGLRSERFFSRQAVWFYAVVSILLAALVWFALSINVMMGFAAVLGSTAFFIVHGFRQNAEAQEARLTKPGMSDLSKIAYLEVLDATFSIDGVIGAFAFTLSVPLILIGNGIGAFVVRELTVRGVDRIRSYCYLKNGAMYSILVLGTIMLADSFGFHIPTWLSPVATFAIVGYFLFRSVQEQKKGAAGAV
;
A
#
# COMPACT_ATOMS: atom_id res chain seq x y z
N MET A 1 4.12 19.07 -14.32
CA MET A 1 4.67 18.61 -13.02
C MET A 1 4.14 19.51 -11.91
N LEU A 2 3.74 18.90 -10.80
CA LEU A 2 3.21 19.63 -9.65
C LEU A 2 4.31 20.13 -8.74
N GLN A 3 4.40 21.46 -8.57
CA GLN A 3 5.39 22.09 -7.70
C GLN A 3 4.73 23.00 -6.67
N ALA A 4 5.20 22.93 -5.43
CA ALA A 4 4.74 23.79 -4.35
C ALA A 4 5.75 24.90 -4.08
N TYR A 5 5.30 26.15 -4.20
CA TYR A 5 6.09 27.35 -3.90
C TYR A 5 5.65 27.93 -2.56
N GLU A 6 6.47 27.74 -1.53
CA GLU A 6 6.23 28.30 -0.20
C GLU A 6 6.90 29.67 -0.03
N TYR A 7 6.13 30.67 0.42
CA TYR A 7 6.56 32.04 0.69
C TYR A 7 6.19 32.49 2.09
N ARG A 8 6.97 33.43 2.61
CA ARG A 8 6.78 34.02 3.93
C ARG A 8 5.80 35.20 3.85
N MET A 9 4.71 35.15 4.60
CA MET A 9 3.72 36.24 4.68
C MET A 9 3.86 37.11 5.94
N TYR A 10 3.52 38.39 5.80
CA TYR A 10 3.52 39.41 6.84
C TYR A 10 2.14 40.11 6.90
N PRO A 11 1.12 39.44 7.44
CA PRO A 11 -0.20 40.05 7.60
C PRO A 11 -0.17 41.18 8.62
N THR A 12 -1.00 42.19 8.39
CA THR A 12 -1.20 43.32 9.32
C THR A 12 -2.02 42.89 10.54
N GLN A 13 -2.03 43.74 11.58
CA GLN A 13 -2.77 43.46 12.81
C GLN A 13 -4.28 43.31 12.58
N THR A 14 -4.83 43.95 11.55
CA THR A 14 -6.24 43.83 11.13
C THR A 14 -6.52 42.56 10.32
N GLN A 15 -5.54 42.05 9.56
CA GLN A 15 -5.65 40.83 8.75
C GLN A 15 -5.52 39.54 9.58
N ILE A 16 -4.70 39.55 10.64
CA ILE A 16 -4.47 38.37 11.49
C ILE A 16 -5.78 37.76 12.04
N PRO A 17 -6.72 38.54 12.61
CA PRO A 17 -8.02 38.01 13.04
C PRO A 17 -8.82 37.34 11.91
N LEU A 18 -8.81 37.92 10.71
CA LEU A 18 -9.52 37.37 9.54
C LEU A 18 -8.92 36.02 9.12
N LEU A 19 -7.60 35.92 9.04
CA LEU A 19 -6.88 34.68 8.75
C LEU A 19 -7.16 33.60 9.80
N MET A 20 -7.12 33.96 11.08
CA MET A 20 -7.42 33.02 12.16
C MET A 20 -8.89 32.57 12.14
N ARG A 21 -9.83 33.44 11.75
CA ARG A 21 -11.24 33.06 11.54
C ARG A 21 -11.37 32.01 10.44
N HIS A 22 -10.65 32.17 9.32
CA HIS A 22 -10.60 31.17 8.24
C HIS A 22 -10.05 29.82 8.72
N VAL A 23 -8.90 29.82 9.40
CA VAL A 23 -8.30 28.60 9.97
C VAL A 23 -9.27 27.88 10.92
N HIS A 24 -9.92 28.63 11.81
CA HIS A 24 -10.83 28.08 12.80
C HIS A 24 -12.13 27.55 12.18
N ALA A 25 -12.68 28.24 11.19
CA ALA A 25 -13.86 27.80 10.45
C ALA A 25 -13.60 26.50 9.69
N CYS A 26 -12.48 26.40 8.96
CA CYS A 26 -12.13 25.16 8.24
C CYS A 26 -11.88 24.00 9.21
N ARG A 27 -11.30 24.26 10.38
CA ARG A 27 -11.15 23.24 11.44
C ARG A 27 -12.51 22.78 11.96
N PHE A 28 -13.42 23.71 12.24
CA PHE A 28 -14.76 23.42 12.73
C PHE A 28 -15.53 22.56 11.73
N VAL A 29 -15.60 22.99 10.47
CA VAL A 29 -16.27 22.24 9.39
C VAL A 29 -15.68 20.85 9.23
N TYR A 30 -14.36 20.70 9.21
CA TYR A 30 -13.72 19.38 9.14
C TYR A 30 -14.16 18.47 10.30
N ASN A 31 -14.15 18.97 11.53
CA ASN A 31 -14.50 18.18 12.71
C ASN A 31 -15.99 17.84 12.74
N TYR A 32 -16.85 18.80 12.42
CA TYR A 32 -18.29 18.60 12.31
C TYR A 32 -18.60 17.53 11.26
N SER A 33 -18.03 17.65 10.06
CA SER A 33 -18.22 16.67 8.99
C SER A 33 -17.68 15.27 9.34
N LEU A 34 -16.57 15.18 10.08
CA LEU A 34 -16.05 13.90 10.57
C LEU A 34 -17.02 13.26 11.56
N GLU A 35 -17.53 14.04 12.52
CA GLU A 35 -18.54 13.58 13.47
C GLU A 35 -19.83 13.11 12.77
N GLN A 36 -20.32 13.86 11.78
CA GLN A 36 -21.49 13.46 11.00
C GLN A 36 -21.26 12.15 10.23
N LYS A 37 -20.09 11.97 9.61
CA LYS A 37 -19.72 10.70 8.95
C LYS A 37 -19.69 9.53 9.92
N ILE A 38 -19.13 9.72 11.12
CA ILE A 38 -19.07 8.69 12.16
C ILE A 38 -20.49 8.32 12.61
N ARG A 39 -21.31 9.31 13.01
CA ARG A 39 -22.68 9.08 13.49
C ARG A 39 -23.58 8.40 12.47
N ALA A 40 -23.54 8.85 11.20
CA ALA A 40 -24.36 8.27 10.15
C ALA A 40 -23.98 6.81 9.84
N TYR A 41 -22.70 6.47 9.99
CA TYR A 41 -22.26 5.09 9.84
C TYR A 41 -22.65 4.23 11.04
N GLU A 42 -22.51 4.74 12.26
CA GLU A 42 -22.88 4.02 13.50
C GLU A 42 -24.40 3.76 13.62
N GLN A 43 -25.23 4.71 13.18
CA GLN A 43 -26.69 4.60 13.30
C GLN A 43 -27.35 3.87 12.13
N ASP A 44 -27.00 4.23 10.90
CA ASP A 44 -27.71 3.79 9.70
C ASP A 44 -26.85 2.90 8.77
N GLY A 45 -25.56 2.70 9.07
CA GLY A 45 -24.62 2.06 8.15
C GLY A 45 -24.36 2.85 6.86
N LYS A 46 -24.84 4.09 6.77
CA LYS A 46 -24.81 4.90 5.54
C LYS A 46 -23.48 5.65 5.40
N ARG A 47 -23.00 5.73 4.16
CA ARG A 47 -21.81 6.52 3.80
C ARG A 47 -22.24 7.89 3.27
N ILE A 48 -21.85 8.95 3.97
CA ILE A 48 -22.07 10.33 3.51
C ILE A 48 -20.93 10.72 2.54
N SER A 49 -21.28 11.20 1.35
CA SER A 49 -20.29 11.66 0.37
C SER A 49 -19.79 13.07 0.67
N CYS A 50 -18.67 13.48 0.05
CA CYS A 50 -18.19 14.85 0.12
C CYS A 50 -19.21 15.85 -0.47
N PHE A 51 -19.94 15.44 -1.51
CA PHE A 51 -21.00 16.24 -2.12
C PHE A 51 -22.13 16.52 -1.14
N ASP A 52 -22.60 15.50 -0.41
CA ASP A 52 -23.65 15.64 0.61
C ASP A 52 -23.22 16.60 1.73
N LEU A 53 -21.96 16.49 2.19
CA LEU A 53 -21.40 17.40 3.20
C LEU A 53 -21.34 18.84 2.70
N ASN A 54 -21.02 19.05 1.42
CA ASN A 54 -21.00 20.39 0.83
C ASN A 54 -22.42 20.97 0.69
N ASN A 55 -23.41 20.14 0.34
CA ASN A 55 -24.82 20.55 0.26
C ASN A 55 -25.41 20.93 1.62
N ARG A 56 -24.84 20.45 2.72
CA ARG A 56 -25.22 20.84 4.09
C ARG A 56 -24.58 22.14 4.57
N LEU A 57 -23.55 22.66 3.88
CA LEU A 57 -22.88 23.90 4.30
C LEU A 57 -23.79 25.14 4.35
N PRO A 58 -24.77 25.34 3.44
CA PRO A 58 -25.72 26.45 3.56
C PRO A 58 -26.53 26.40 4.86
N THR A 59 -27.08 25.25 5.21
CA THR A 59 -27.80 25.04 6.48
C THR A 59 -26.89 25.31 7.68
N LEU A 60 -25.67 24.78 7.64
CA LEU A 60 -24.68 25.00 8.69
C LEU A 60 -24.31 26.49 8.85
N LYS A 61 -24.29 27.27 7.76
CA LYS A 61 -24.08 28.72 7.81
C LYS A 61 -25.28 29.47 8.38
N ALA A 62 -26.50 28.97 8.20
CA ALA A 62 -27.69 29.53 8.83
C ALA A 62 -27.67 29.32 10.35
N GLU A 63 -27.27 28.11 10.80
CA GLU A 63 -27.09 27.81 12.23
C GLU A 63 -25.92 28.59 12.86
N TYR A 64 -24.83 28.75 12.09
CA TYR A 64 -23.61 29.41 12.55
C TYR A 64 -23.23 30.58 11.60
N PRO A 65 -23.82 31.77 11.78
CA PRO A 65 -23.64 32.91 10.87
C PRO A 65 -22.19 33.34 10.63
N TRP A 66 -21.30 33.16 11.62
CA TRP A 66 -19.88 33.50 11.51
C TRP A 66 -19.11 32.69 10.45
N LEU A 67 -19.68 31.57 9.94
CA LEU A 67 -19.14 30.84 8.80
C LEU A 67 -19.33 31.59 7.47
N ALA A 68 -20.30 32.51 7.40
CA ALA A 68 -20.54 33.34 6.22
C ALA A 68 -19.44 34.38 6.00
N ASP A 69 -18.69 34.76 7.04
CA ASP A 69 -17.57 35.72 6.95
C ASP A 69 -16.33 35.14 6.25
N VAL A 70 -16.29 33.81 6.06
CA VAL A 70 -15.15 33.08 5.53
C VAL A 70 -15.35 32.75 4.05
N ASN A 71 -14.27 32.56 3.30
CA ASN A 71 -14.35 32.06 1.93
C ASN A 71 -15.07 30.69 1.89
N SER A 72 -16.18 30.59 1.14
CA SER A 72 -16.98 29.38 1.02
C SER A 72 -16.18 28.20 0.46
N GLN A 73 -15.28 28.46 -0.49
CA GLN A 73 -14.48 27.42 -1.13
C GLN A 73 -13.46 26.82 -0.18
N SER A 74 -12.95 27.59 0.78
CA SER A 74 -12.07 27.08 1.83
C SER A 74 -12.78 26.09 2.75
N LEU A 75 -14.08 26.30 3.02
CA LEU A 75 -14.91 25.37 3.80
C LEU A 75 -15.18 24.09 3.01
N GLN A 76 -15.53 24.19 1.73
CA GLN A 76 -15.70 23.02 0.85
C GLN A 76 -14.42 22.20 0.75
N TYR A 77 -13.26 22.86 0.64
CA TYR A 77 -11.97 22.17 0.61
C TYR A 77 -11.63 21.48 1.95
N ALA A 78 -12.16 21.96 3.07
CA ALA A 78 -12.05 21.25 4.35
C ALA A 78 -12.76 19.89 4.30
N ASN A 79 -13.94 19.81 3.67
CA ASN A 79 -14.64 18.55 3.41
C ASN A 79 -13.86 17.65 2.43
N ARG A 80 -13.29 18.23 1.37
CA ARG A 80 -12.44 17.48 0.43
C ARG A 80 -11.21 16.87 1.11
N ASN A 81 -10.59 17.61 2.03
CA ASN A 81 -9.47 17.11 2.83
C ASN A 81 -9.87 15.93 3.73
N LEU A 82 -11.08 15.95 4.29
CA LEU A 82 -11.63 14.83 5.04
C LEU A 82 -11.85 13.61 4.14
N ASP A 83 -12.39 13.83 2.96
CA ASP A 83 -12.65 12.78 1.98
C ASP A 83 -11.36 12.11 1.47
N ASN A 84 -10.33 12.92 1.19
CA ASN A 84 -8.98 12.43 0.90
C ASN A 84 -8.41 11.62 2.06
N ALA A 85 -8.65 12.02 3.31
CA ALA A 85 -8.20 11.28 4.49
C ALA A 85 -8.88 9.91 4.59
N PHE A 86 -10.19 9.82 4.32
CA PHE A 86 -10.90 8.54 4.23
C PHE A 86 -10.42 7.68 3.06
N THR A 87 -10.16 8.29 1.89
CA THR A 87 -9.61 7.57 0.74
C THR A 87 -8.27 6.93 1.08
N ARG A 88 -7.39 7.66 1.77
CA ARG A 88 -6.12 7.12 2.29
C ARG A 88 -6.32 6.03 3.33
N PHE A 89 -7.36 6.14 4.16
CA PHE A 89 -7.70 5.11 5.14
C PHE A 89 -8.13 3.80 4.48
N PHE A 90 -9.00 3.86 3.48
CA PHE A 90 -9.50 2.66 2.81
C PHE A 90 -8.49 2.08 1.81
N ARG A 91 -7.88 2.92 0.96
CA ARG A 91 -6.97 2.45 -0.11
C ARG A 91 -5.56 2.21 0.38
N GLU A 92 -4.99 3.16 1.11
CA GLU A 92 -3.59 3.10 1.55
C GLU A 92 -3.44 2.46 2.94
N LYS A 93 -4.55 2.02 3.57
CA LYS A 93 -4.60 1.47 4.94
C LYS A 93 -3.92 2.38 5.97
N LYS A 94 -3.88 3.69 5.70
CA LYS A 94 -3.31 4.70 6.60
C LYS A 94 -4.36 5.06 7.65
N GLY A 95 -4.05 4.86 8.93
CA GLY A 95 -5.02 4.88 10.04
C GLY A 95 -6.11 5.97 10.02
N PHE A 96 -7.23 5.68 10.69
CA PHE A 96 -8.48 6.42 10.65
C PHE A 96 -8.35 7.95 10.81
N PRO A 97 -9.15 8.77 10.07
CA PRO A 97 -9.13 10.23 10.19
C PRO A 97 -9.38 10.73 11.62
N LYS A 98 -8.55 11.67 12.08
CA LYS A 98 -8.63 12.21 13.46
C LYS A 98 -9.19 13.63 13.49
N PHE A 99 -9.89 13.96 14.57
CA PHE A 99 -10.33 15.34 14.85
C PHE A 99 -9.14 16.31 14.91
N LYS A 100 -9.29 17.45 14.26
CA LYS A 100 -8.29 18.52 14.25
C LYS A 100 -8.35 19.32 15.55
N SER A 101 -7.19 19.53 16.18
CA SER A 101 -7.06 20.28 17.43
C SER A 101 -6.64 21.74 17.19
N LYS A 102 -7.16 22.67 18.00
CA LYS A 102 -6.66 24.06 18.10
C LYS A 102 -5.25 24.15 18.67
N LYS A 103 -4.74 23.07 19.27
CA LYS A 103 -3.39 23.01 19.83
C LYS A 103 -2.35 22.45 18.84
N ASN A 104 -2.75 22.17 17.60
CA ASN A 104 -1.83 21.72 16.57
C ASN A 104 -0.72 22.78 16.35
N PRO A 105 0.58 22.41 16.40
CA PRO A 105 1.69 23.33 16.17
C PRO A 105 1.68 24.03 14.82
N VAL A 106 1.04 23.43 13.81
CA VAL A 106 0.82 24.03 12.49
C VAL A 106 -0.68 24.03 12.21
N GLN A 107 -1.21 25.21 11.87
CA GLN A 107 -2.61 25.35 11.48
C GLN A 107 -2.66 25.94 10.08
N SER A 108 -3.62 25.48 9.27
CA SER A 108 -3.73 25.93 7.89
C SER A 108 -5.17 25.89 7.38
N PHE A 109 -5.39 26.63 6.30
CA PHE A 109 -6.56 26.51 5.45
C PHE A 109 -6.13 26.63 3.98
N GLN A 110 -6.98 26.15 3.08
CA GLN A 110 -6.70 26.15 1.65
C GLN A 110 -7.68 27.05 0.91
N VAL A 111 -7.18 27.73 -0.11
CA VAL A 111 -7.91 28.61 -1.01
C VAL A 111 -7.76 28.01 -2.41
N PRO A 112 -8.81 27.35 -2.94
CA PRO A 112 -8.72 26.66 -4.21
C PRO A 112 -8.52 27.60 -5.40
N GLN A 113 -9.20 28.75 -5.41
CA GLN A 113 -9.18 29.66 -6.55
C GLN A 113 -9.45 31.10 -6.10
N HIS A 114 -9.42 32.05 -7.06
CA HIS A 114 -9.62 33.48 -6.84
C HIS A 114 -8.64 34.13 -5.84
N TYR A 115 -7.44 33.56 -5.74
CA TYR A 115 -6.28 34.24 -5.17
C TYR A 115 -5.38 34.74 -6.30
N HIS A 116 -4.65 35.81 -6.03
CA HIS A 116 -3.72 36.40 -7.00
C HIS A 116 -2.38 36.69 -6.32
N ILE A 117 -1.29 36.59 -7.08
CA ILE A 117 0.06 36.87 -6.61
C ILE A 117 0.63 37.95 -7.51
N ASP A 118 1.00 39.05 -6.88
CA ASP A 118 1.69 40.16 -7.51
C ASP A 118 3.18 40.03 -7.18
N PHE A 119 3.95 39.61 -8.18
CA PHE A 119 5.39 39.39 -8.06
C PHE A 119 6.16 40.72 -7.91
N GLU A 120 5.73 41.77 -8.60
CA GLU A 120 6.39 43.09 -8.57
C GLU A 120 6.20 43.77 -7.21
N ARG A 121 4.97 43.78 -6.69
CA ARG A 121 4.66 44.37 -5.39
C ARG A 121 4.89 43.43 -4.22
N CYS A 122 5.29 42.18 -4.49
CA CYS A 122 5.53 41.15 -3.49
C CYS A 122 4.32 40.98 -2.55
N ARG A 123 3.12 40.78 -3.14
CA ARG A 123 1.85 40.68 -2.42
C ARG A 123 1.03 39.48 -2.87
N VAL A 124 0.29 38.90 -1.93
CA VAL A 124 -0.68 37.83 -2.21
C VAL A 124 -2.05 38.33 -1.82
N ARG A 125 -2.97 38.37 -2.79
CA ARG A 125 -4.37 38.70 -2.59
C ARG A 125 -5.16 37.45 -2.26
N LEU A 126 -5.83 37.45 -1.12
CA LEU A 126 -6.72 36.36 -0.71
C LEU A 126 -8.18 36.84 -0.63
N PRO A 127 -9.15 35.99 -0.99
CA PRO A 127 -10.57 36.35 -0.92
C PRO A 127 -10.98 36.67 0.53
N LYS A 128 -11.79 37.72 0.69
CA LYS A 128 -12.26 38.27 1.98
C LYS A 128 -11.19 38.77 2.96
N ILE A 129 -9.91 38.75 2.58
CA ILE A 129 -8.79 39.20 3.42
C ILE A 129 -8.04 40.37 2.77
N GLY A 130 -7.93 40.38 1.44
CA GLY A 130 -7.23 41.42 0.68
C GLY A 130 -5.74 41.12 0.47
N ASP A 131 -4.96 42.17 0.23
CA ASP A 131 -3.54 42.07 -0.14
C ASP A 131 -2.62 41.95 1.08
N ILE A 132 -1.83 40.87 1.11
CA ILE A 132 -0.89 40.57 2.20
C ILE A 132 0.54 40.70 1.67
N LYS A 133 1.38 41.47 2.37
CA LYS A 133 2.81 41.58 2.08
C LYS A 133 3.48 40.21 2.22
N THR A 134 4.21 39.79 1.20
CA THR A 134 4.80 38.44 1.11
C THR A 134 6.23 38.56 0.58
N ILE A 135 7.20 37.84 1.16
CA ILE A 135 8.54 37.77 0.57
C ILE A 135 8.52 36.72 -0.52
N VAL A 136 8.55 37.19 -1.77
CA VAL A 136 8.56 36.34 -2.96
C VAL A 136 10.00 36.21 -3.45
N HIS A 137 10.66 35.12 -3.10
CA HIS A 137 12.07 34.88 -3.45
C HIS A 137 12.26 34.08 -4.75
N ARG A 138 11.16 33.60 -5.36
CA ARG A 138 11.15 32.82 -6.60
C ARG A 138 9.88 33.15 -7.38
N THR A 139 10.00 33.32 -8.69
CA THR A 139 8.85 33.40 -9.61
C THR A 139 8.56 32.01 -10.18
N PHE A 140 7.38 31.86 -10.80
CA PHE A 140 7.02 30.62 -11.50
C PHE A 140 6.07 30.93 -12.66
N SER A 141 6.10 30.03 -13.65
CA SER A 141 5.13 29.95 -14.74
C SER A 141 4.31 28.67 -14.60
N GLY A 142 3.04 28.72 -15.02
CA GLY A 142 2.15 27.56 -14.97
C GLY A 142 0.80 27.86 -14.32
N LYS A 143 -0.07 26.86 -14.32
CA LYS A 143 -1.43 26.96 -13.81
C LYS A 143 -1.45 26.82 -12.28
N MET A 144 -1.90 27.88 -11.62
CA MET A 144 -2.12 27.88 -10.17
C MET A 144 -3.30 26.97 -9.80
N LYS A 145 -3.08 26.00 -8.91
CA LYS A 145 -4.10 25.04 -8.47
C LYS A 145 -4.77 25.41 -7.16
N TYR A 146 -4.03 25.57 -6.08
CA TYR A 146 -4.57 26.06 -4.81
C TYR A 146 -3.47 26.67 -3.94
N ALA A 147 -3.83 27.65 -3.12
CA ALA A 147 -2.96 28.24 -2.12
C ALA A 147 -3.28 27.68 -0.73
N THR A 148 -2.26 27.22 -0.01
CA THR A 148 -2.36 26.76 1.38
C THR A 148 -1.76 27.82 2.28
N VAL A 149 -2.58 28.48 3.08
CA VAL A 149 -2.12 29.45 4.08
C VAL A 149 -1.92 28.74 5.40
N SER A 150 -0.73 28.84 5.98
CA SER A 150 -0.37 28.19 7.23
C SER A 150 0.20 29.17 8.25
N VAL A 151 0.06 28.84 9.53
CA VAL A 151 0.66 29.56 10.66
C VAL A 151 1.32 28.55 11.59
N THR A 152 2.57 28.85 11.96
CA THR A 152 3.30 28.05 12.94
C THR A 152 2.99 28.49 14.36
N SER A 153 3.33 27.65 15.33
CA SER A 153 3.21 27.96 16.77
C SER A 153 3.97 29.20 17.24
N THR A 154 4.92 29.72 16.47
CA THR A 154 5.62 30.98 16.76
C THR A 154 4.90 32.22 16.25
N GLY A 155 3.77 32.05 15.55
CA GLY A 155 2.98 33.14 14.94
C GLY A 155 3.44 33.51 13.54
N LYS A 156 4.23 32.63 12.91
CA LYS A 156 4.82 32.87 11.61
C LYS A 156 3.88 32.36 10.49
N TRP A 157 3.41 33.26 9.61
CA TRP A 157 2.55 32.97 8.47
C TRP A 157 3.28 32.60 7.17
N PHE A 158 2.81 31.58 6.47
CA PHE A 158 3.33 31.15 5.17
C PHE A 158 2.18 30.92 4.20
N VAL A 159 2.46 31.05 2.91
CA VAL A 159 1.56 30.63 1.82
C VAL A 159 2.31 29.67 0.91
N SER A 160 1.75 28.50 0.68
CA SER A 160 2.27 27.49 -0.24
C SER A 160 1.33 27.38 -1.43
N ILE A 161 1.79 27.80 -2.61
CA ILE A 161 1.01 27.77 -3.84
C ILE A 161 1.39 26.53 -4.63
N LEU A 162 0.41 25.68 -4.91
CA LEU A 162 0.60 24.57 -5.82
C LEU A 162 0.42 25.06 -7.26
N VAL A 163 1.42 24.79 -8.08
CA VAL A 163 1.49 25.18 -9.50
C VAL A 163 1.66 23.90 -10.31
N ASP A 164 0.90 23.78 -11.39
CA ASP A 164 1.14 22.82 -12.44
C ASP A 164 1.86 23.54 -13.58
N ASP A 165 3.12 23.19 -13.81
CA ASP A 165 3.89 23.74 -14.93
C ASP A 165 3.51 23.12 -16.28
N GLU A 166 2.60 22.13 -16.30
CA GLU A 166 2.14 21.39 -17.49
C GLU A 166 3.26 20.67 -18.26
N LEU A 167 4.48 20.65 -17.70
CA LEU A 167 5.60 19.91 -18.26
C LEU A 167 5.61 18.47 -17.76
N PRO A 168 5.96 17.49 -18.60
CA PRO A 168 6.18 16.12 -18.13
C PRO A 168 7.36 16.07 -17.15
N GLU A 169 7.39 15.05 -16.28
CA GLU A 169 8.60 14.79 -15.49
C GLU A 169 9.76 14.44 -16.44
N PRO A 170 10.97 15.01 -16.25
CA PRO A 170 12.09 14.67 -17.09
C PRO A 170 12.41 13.17 -17.00
N GLY A 171 12.65 12.53 -18.15
CA GLY A 171 13.09 11.15 -18.18
C GLY A 171 14.45 10.96 -17.48
N PRO A 172 14.76 9.73 -17.03
CA PRO A 172 16.05 9.39 -16.43
C PRO A 172 17.19 9.66 -17.42
N VAL A 173 18.18 10.43 -16.99
CA VAL A 173 19.44 10.56 -17.73
C VAL A 173 20.20 9.22 -17.63
N PRO A 174 20.80 8.72 -18.72
CA PRO A 174 21.66 7.55 -18.68
C PRO A 174 22.77 7.73 -17.64
N PHE A 175 23.06 6.67 -16.90
CA PHE A 175 24.11 6.67 -15.89
C PHE A 175 25.03 5.47 -16.09
N SER A 176 26.31 5.67 -15.78
CA SER A 176 27.34 4.64 -15.71
C SER A 176 27.83 4.47 -14.28
N SER A 177 28.73 3.50 -14.07
CA SER A 177 29.40 3.35 -12.78
C SER A 177 30.10 4.65 -12.36
N GLU A 178 30.74 5.39 -13.25
CA GLU A 178 31.48 6.61 -12.91
C GLU A 178 30.57 7.74 -12.44
N THR A 179 29.38 7.86 -13.05
CA THR A 179 28.40 8.91 -12.73
C THR A 179 27.44 8.55 -11.58
N THR A 180 27.63 7.38 -10.98
CA THR A 180 26.82 6.87 -9.87
C THR A 180 27.56 7.05 -8.56
N ILE A 181 26.87 7.57 -7.54
CA ILE A 181 27.42 7.69 -6.18
C ILE A 181 26.71 6.76 -5.20
N GLY A 182 27.46 6.02 -4.40
CA GLY A 182 26.93 5.25 -3.27
C GLY A 182 26.97 6.07 -1.99
N ILE A 183 25.91 6.01 -1.18
CA ILE A 183 25.80 6.74 0.08
C ILE A 183 25.47 5.76 1.20
N ASP A 184 26.41 5.59 2.11
CA ASP A 184 26.18 4.96 3.41
C ASP A 184 25.78 6.05 4.43
N VAL A 185 24.78 5.80 5.27
CA VAL A 185 24.28 6.81 6.22
C VAL A 185 24.48 6.38 7.67
N GLY A 186 24.97 7.29 8.50
CA GLY A 186 25.50 6.97 9.83
C GLY A 186 25.10 7.95 10.95
N LEU A 187 25.36 7.56 12.19
CA LEU A 187 25.13 8.42 13.37
C LEU A 187 26.38 9.25 13.71
N THR A 188 27.56 8.71 13.47
CA THR A 188 28.84 9.40 13.72
C THR A 188 28.98 10.56 12.75
N ASP A 189 29.08 10.24 11.46
CA ASP A 189 28.95 11.10 10.30
C ASP A 189 27.57 10.91 9.68
N PHE A 190 27.00 11.96 9.11
CA PHE A 190 25.64 11.91 8.55
C PHE A 190 25.57 10.91 7.39
N ALA A 191 26.56 11.00 6.49
CA ALA A 191 26.70 10.14 5.33
C ALA A 191 28.16 10.03 4.92
N THR A 192 28.55 8.87 4.42
CA THR A 192 29.83 8.61 3.74
C THR A 192 29.52 8.28 2.29
N VAL A 193 30.17 8.97 1.36
CA VAL A 193 29.97 8.75 -0.08
C VAL A 193 31.06 7.86 -0.66
N SER A 194 30.78 7.17 -1.76
CA SER A 194 31.70 6.19 -2.38
C SER A 194 33.01 6.79 -2.90
N THR A 195 33.14 8.12 -2.96
CA THR A 195 34.41 8.82 -3.25
C THR A 195 35.33 8.93 -2.03
N GLY A 196 34.84 8.57 -0.84
CA GLY A 196 35.57 8.69 0.44
C GLY A 196 35.26 9.97 1.23
N GLU A 197 34.50 10.93 0.66
CA GLU A 197 34.06 12.10 1.43
C GLU A 197 33.11 11.67 2.56
N LYS A 198 33.37 12.15 3.77
CA LYS A 198 32.51 12.00 4.95
C LYS A 198 31.80 13.30 5.25
N VAL A 199 30.47 13.28 5.21
CA VAL A 199 29.62 14.42 5.53
C VAL A 199 29.36 14.45 7.03
N ALA A 200 29.93 15.43 7.72
CA ALA A 200 29.79 15.57 9.16
C ALA A 200 28.32 15.71 9.60
N ASN A 201 27.96 15.11 10.74
CA ASN A 201 26.65 15.27 11.37
C ASN A 201 26.63 16.54 12.25
N PRO A 202 25.83 17.57 11.94
CA PRO A 202 25.82 18.83 12.71
C PRO A 202 25.26 18.71 14.14
N ARG A 203 24.48 17.65 14.42
CA ARG A 203 23.90 17.36 15.76
C ARG A 203 23.12 18.53 16.38
N TYR A 204 22.30 19.22 15.58
CA TYR A 204 21.59 20.44 15.98
C TYR A 204 20.72 20.27 17.23
N LEU A 205 20.02 19.13 17.38
CA LEU A 205 19.25 18.86 18.59
C LEU A 205 20.16 18.75 19.80
N LYS A 206 21.25 17.95 19.69
CA LYS A 206 22.22 17.73 20.79
C LYS A 206 22.76 19.05 21.32
N ASN A 207 23.18 19.94 20.42
CA ASN A 207 23.74 21.25 20.77
C ASN A 207 22.71 22.16 21.45
N SER A 208 21.42 21.98 21.16
CA SER A 208 20.33 22.77 21.73
C SER A 208 19.67 22.14 22.98
N LEU A 209 20.08 20.92 23.39
CA LEU A 209 19.41 20.16 24.45
C LEU A 209 19.40 20.88 25.80
N GLN A 210 20.52 21.48 26.21
CA GLN A 210 20.59 22.19 27.49
C GLN A 210 19.60 23.35 27.54
N ARG A 211 19.52 24.13 26.44
CA ARG A 211 18.57 25.23 26.29
C ARG A 211 17.13 24.72 26.29
N LEU A 212 16.83 23.64 25.57
CA LEU A 212 15.51 23.03 25.55
C LEU A 212 15.07 22.57 26.94
N LYS A 213 15.93 21.89 27.69
CA LYS A 213 15.65 21.44 29.07
C LYS A 213 15.27 22.63 29.98
N VAL A 214 16.02 23.73 29.90
CA VAL A 214 15.71 24.96 30.67
C VAL A 214 14.36 25.55 30.26
N LEU A 215 14.08 25.66 28.96
CA LEU A 215 12.81 26.21 28.47
C LEU A 215 11.61 25.32 28.83
N GLN A 216 11.74 23.99 28.72
CA GLN A 216 10.72 23.03 29.15
C GLN A 216 10.44 23.12 30.65
N ARG A 217 11.49 23.17 31.50
CA ARG A 217 11.33 23.39 32.95
C ARG A 217 10.60 24.69 33.26
N ARG A 218 10.93 25.79 32.56
CA ARG A 218 10.25 27.08 32.72
C ARG A 218 8.77 26.99 32.35
N VAL A 219 8.42 26.30 31.27
CA VAL A 219 7.01 26.09 30.89
C VAL A 219 6.26 25.26 31.95
N SER A 220 6.90 24.21 32.48
CA SER A 220 6.30 23.32 33.47
C SER A 220 6.02 24.02 34.80
N ARG A 221 6.90 24.91 35.26
CA ARG A 221 6.75 25.65 36.52
C ARG A 221 5.73 26.79 36.47
N LYS A 222 5.23 27.14 35.28
CA LYS A 222 4.30 28.27 35.10
C LYS A 222 2.87 27.75 35.15
N VAL A 223 1.97 28.53 35.77
CA VAL A 223 0.56 28.20 35.94
C VAL A 223 -0.09 27.92 34.59
N LYS A 224 -0.80 26.78 34.47
CA LYS A 224 -1.54 26.39 33.26
C LYS A 224 -2.56 27.50 32.91
N GLY A 225 -2.67 27.84 31.63
CA GLY A 225 -3.55 28.92 31.15
C GLY A 225 -3.00 30.35 31.28
N SER A 226 -2.03 30.61 32.15
CA SER A 226 -1.50 31.97 32.35
C SER A 226 -0.80 32.55 31.11
N GLN A 227 -0.88 33.88 30.94
CA GLN A 227 -0.17 34.60 29.87
C GLN A 227 1.35 34.39 29.94
N ASN A 228 1.91 34.29 31.16
CA ASN A 228 3.32 34.01 31.36
C ASN A 228 3.73 32.62 30.87
N ARG A 229 2.86 31.61 31.04
CA ARG A 229 3.07 30.29 30.45
C ARG A 229 3.00 30.33 28.93
N GLN A 230 2.08 31.08 28.34
CA GLN A 230 1.99 31.23 26.88
C GLN A 230 3.27 31.88 26.31
N LYS A 231 3.79 32.93 26.95
CA LYS A 231 5.09 33.54 26.60
C LYS A 231 6.23 32.51 26.66
N ALA A 232 6.27 31.65 27.70
CA ALA A 232 7.27 30.60 27.83
C ALA A 232 7.14 29.52 26.74
N ILE A 233 5.92 29.10 26.41
CA ILE A 233 5.63 28.14 25.32
C ILE A 233 6.10 28.71 23.99
N ARG A 234 5.85 29.99 23.71
CA ARG A 234 6.32 30.63 22.47
C ARG A 234 7.85 30.59 22.36
N LYS A 235 8.58 30.88 23.45
CA LYS A 235 10.05 30.77 23.48
C LYS A 235 10.53 29.33 23.24
N LEU A 236 9.85 28.34 23.81
CA LEU A 236 10.13 26.93 23.57
C LEU A 236 9.87 26.55 22.09
N ALA A 237 8.75 26.99 21.53
CA ALA A 237 8.39 26.78 20.12
C ALA A 237 9.43 27.40 19.17
N THR A 238 9.91 28.61 19.46
CA THR A 238 10.99 29.25 18.67
C THR A 238 12.27 28.43 18.68
N CYS A 239 12.63 27.82 19.81
CA CYS A 239 13.80 26.95 19.88
C CYS A 239 13.62 25.68 19.04
N HIS A 240 12.45 25.04 19.10
CA HIS A 240 12.14 23.87 18.27
C HIS A 240 12.12 24.21 16.78
N GLU A 241 11.52 25.35 16.42
CA GLU A 241 11.48 25.83 15.03
C GLU A 241 12.89 26.09 14.49
N LYS A 242 13.78 26.70 15.29
CA LYS A 242 15.18 26.92 14.90
C LYS A 242 15.88 25.59 14.57
N ILE A 243 15.76 24.59 15.43
CA ILE A 243 16.37 23.26 15.23
C ILE A 243 15.81 22.61 13.96
N ALA A 244 14.49 22.65 13.77
CA ALA A 244 13.85 22.09 12.58
C ALA A 244 14.32 22.79 11.30
N ASN A 245 14.43 24.12 11.30
CA ASN A 245 14.88 24.90 10.15
C ASN A 245 16.36 24.64 9.83
N GLN A 246 17.25 24.59 10.84
CA GLN A 246 18.67 24.26 10.64
C GLN A 246 18.84 22.87 10.04
N ARG A 247 18.10 21.89 10.55
CA ARG A 247 18.12 20.52 10.01
C ARG A 247 17.59 20.48 8.58
N ASN A 248 16.45 21.11 8.31
CA ASN A 248 15.88 21.13 6.95
C ASN A 248 16.82 21.83 5.96
N ASP A 249 17.46 22.93 6.36
CA ASP A 249 18.45 23.63 5.54
C ASP A 249 19.64 22.72 5.18
N PHE A 250 20.22 22.04 6.17
CA PHE A 250 21.28 21.06 5.96
C PHE A 250 20.85 19.93 5.01
N LEU A 251 19.68 19.32 5.26
CA LEU A 251 19.17 18.22 4.44
C LEU A 251 18.89 18.68 3.00
N HIS A 252 18.29 19.86 2.80
CA HIS A 252 18.01 20.39 1.47
C HIS A 252 19.30 20.70 0.72
N LYS A 253 20.31 21.30 1.36
CA LYS A 253 21.61 21.58 0.73
C LYS A 253 22.31 20.30 0.32
N LEU A 254 22.42 19.34 1.24
CA LEU A 254 23.09 18.07 0.97
C LEU A 254 22.39 17.27 -0.14
N SER A 255 21.08 17.07 -0.04
CA SER A 255 20.32 16.33 -1.06
C SER A 255 20.30 17.04 -2.42
N PHE A 256 20.37 18.38 -2.44
CA PHE A 256 20.49 19.12 -3.70
C PHE A 256 21.88 18.94 -4.32
N ARG A 257 22.95 19.12 -3.52
CA ARG A 257 24.34 18.93 -3.94
C ARG A 257 24.53 17.55 -4.59
N VAL A 258 24.15 16.49 -3.86
CA VAL A 258 24.27 15.10 -4.32
C VAL A 258 23.54 14.84 -5.64
N VAL A 259 22.32 15.38 -5.80
CA VAL A 259 21.51 15.21 -7.03
C VAL A 259 22.05 16.01 -8.20
N CYS A 260 22.62 17.18 -7.96
CA CYS A 260 23.20 18.00 -9.02
C CYS A 260 24.55 17.48 -9.52
N GLU A 261 25.35 16.88 -8.64
CA GLU A 261 26.70 16.41 -8.97
C GLU A 261 26.71 15.03 -9.65
N ASN A 262 25.60 14.26 -9.60
CA ASN A 262 25.57 12.86 -10.03
C ASN A 262 24.39 12.56 -10.96
N GLN A 263 24.52 11.52 -11.79
CA GLN A 263 23.42 11.06 -12.67
C GLN A 263 22.54 10.01 -11.98
N ALA A 264 23.15 9.17 -11.13
CA ALA A 264 22.44 8.22 -10.28
C ALA A 264 22.98 8.19 -8.86
N ILE A 265 22.11 7.87 -7.91
CA ILE A 265 22.40 7.86 -6.47
C ILE A 265 21.93 6.53 -5.89
N ALA A 266 22.85 5.80 -5.26
CA ALA A 266 22.61 4.53 -4.62
C ALA A 266 22.56 4.69 -3.09
N VAL A 267 21.49 4.18 -2.46
CA VAL A 267 21.29 4.22 -1.01
C VAL A 267 20.75 2.88 -0.49
N GLU A 268 20.98 2.59 0.79
CA GLU A 268 20.40 1.42 1.46
C GLU A 268 18.97 1.68 1.98
N SER A 269 18.10 0.67 1.87
CA SER A 269 16.72 0.73 2.35
C SER A 269 16.55 0.55 3.87
N LEU A 270 16.78 1.59 4.67
CA LEU A 270 16.71 1.49 6.14
C LEU A 270 15.29 1.36 6.74
N ASN A 271 15.11 0.48 7.73
CA ASN A 271 13.90 0.43 8.56
C ASN A 271 13.92 1.47 9.69
N ILE A 272 13.80 2.74 9.32
CA ILE A 272 13.91 3.85 10.28
C ILE A 272 12.83 3.78 11.37
N ALA A 273 11.60 3.35 11.01
CA ALA A 273 10.52 3.17 11.97
C ALA A 273 10.85 2.09 13.02
N GLY A 274 11.46 0.98 12.59
CA GLY A 274 11.98 -0.05 13.49
C GLY A 274 13.12 0.47 14.38
N MET A 275 14.08 1.21 13.81
CA MET A 275 15.22 1.75 14.56
C MET A 275 14.78 2.76 15.63
N GLN A 276 13.72 3.53 15.39
CA GLN A 276 13.15 4.47 16.36
C GLN A 276 12.50 3.78 17.58
N LYS A 277 12.20 2.47 17.52
CA LYS A 277 11.72 1.71 18.68
C LYS A 277 12.82 1.49 19.73
N ASN A 278 14.09 1.56 19.34
CA ASN A 278 15.19 1.47 20.29
C ASN A 278 15.32 2.80 21.06
N HIS A 279 14.81 2.84 22.30
CA HIS A 279 14.77 4.04 23.13
C HIS A 279 16.13 4.72 23.36
N THR A 280 17.25 3.97 23.30
CA THR A 280 18.60 4.54 23.48
C THR A 280 19.06 5.36 22.27
N LEU A 281 18.72 4.92 21.06
CA LEU A 281 19.14 5.53 19.79
C LEU A 281 18.06 6.42 19.17
N ALA A 282 16.81 6.27 19.56
CA ALA A 282 15.65 6.95 18.97
C ALA A 282 15.86 8.47 18.87
N ARG A 283 16.44 9.09 19.90
CA ARG A 283 16.72 10.53 19.92
C ARG A 283 17.76 10.93 18.86
N SER A 284 18.86 10.20 18.77
CA SER A 284 19.93 10.48 17.80
C SER A 284 19.45 10.24 16.37
N ILE A 285 18.70 9.16 16.15
CA ILE A 285 18.06 8.86 14.84
C ILE A 285 17.07 9.96 14.46
N SER A 286 16.26 10.44 15.41
CA SER A 286 15.31 11.54 15.18
C SER A 286 16.00 12.87 14.90
N ASP A 287 17.22 13.10 15.42
CA ASP A 287 18.00 14.30 15.12
C ASP A 287 18.44 14.28 13.66
N VAL A 288 18.96 13.14 13.19
CA VAL A 288 19.53 12.98 11.84
C VAL A 288 18.46 12.98 10.74
N SER A 289 17.27 12.39 10.98
CA SER A 289 16.11 12.46 10.07
C SER A 289 16.33 11.90 8.64
N TRP A 290 16.99 10.74 8.52
CA TRP A 290 17.24 10.07 7.23
C TRP A 290 16.00 9.85 6.37
N SER A 291 14.82 9.61 6.96
CA SER A 291 13.59 9.39 6.19
C SER A 291 13.23 10.62 5.37
N THR A 292 13.45 11.80 5.94
CA THR A 292 13.26 13.08 5.26
C THR A 292 14.33 13.26 4.19
N PHE A 293 15.58 12.86 4.45
CA PHE A 293 16.65 12.90 3.46
C PHE A 293 16.36 12.02 2.23
N PHE A 294 15.93 10.76 2.44
CA PHE A 294 15.54 9.87 1.34
C PHE A 294 14.34 10.38 0.57
N THR A 295 13.32 10.90 1.25
CA THR A 295 12.18 11.56 0.57
C THR A 295 12.67 12.73 -0.28
N MET A 296 13.64 13.51 0.22
CA MET A 296 14.23 14.62 -0.52
C MET A 296 15.04 14.18 -1.73
N LEU A 297 15.81 13.10 -1.62
CA LEU A 297 16.50 12.52 -2.77
C LEU A 297 15.49 12.04 -3.80
N GLU A 298 14.47 11.30 -3.40
CA GLU A 298 13.46 10.73 -4.30
C GLU A 298 12.77 11.80 -5.16
N TYR A 299 12.18 12.84 -4.54
CA TYR A 299 11.49 13.87 -5.33
C TYR A 299 12.44 14.73 -6.14
N LYS A 300 13.69 14.95 -5.69
CA LYS A 300 14.68 15.73 -6.45
C LYS A 300 15.22 14.95 -7.62
N CYS A 301 15.45 13.65 -7.46
CA CYS A 301 15.83 12.77 -8.55
C CYS A 301 14.77 12.81 -9.64
N ARG A 302 13.50 12.58 -9.31
CA ARG A 302 12.38 12.73 -10.27
C ARG A 302 12.35 14.12 -10.92
N LYS A 303 12.46 15.17 -10.12
CA LYS A 303 12.42 16.57 -10.61
C LYS A 303 13.54 16.90 -11.61
N TYR A 304 14.73 16.31 -11.46
CA TYR A 304 15.90 16.60 -12.29
C TYR A 304 16.26 15.48 -13.26
N GLY A 305 15.37 14.49 -13.45
CA GLY A 305 15.61 13.33 -14.33
C GLY A 305 16.81 12.48 -13.89
N LYS A 306 17.07 12.38 -12.58
CA LYS A 306 18.12 11.52 -12.02
C LYS A 306 17.53 10.21 -11.51
N THR A 307 18.36 9.19 -11.41
CA THR A 307 17.93 7.88 -10.93
C THR A 307 18.32 7.69 -9.47
N LEU A 308 17.35 7.32 -8.62
CA LEU A 308 17.60 6.85 -7.26
C LEU A 308 17.50 5.32 -7.22
N LEU A 309 18.59 4.67 -6.84
CA LEU A 309 18.74 3.23 -6.72
C LEU A 309 18.71 2.83 -5.24
N MET A 310 17.78 1.95 -4.85
CA MET A 310 17.68 1.46 -3.48
C MET A 310 18.04 -0.01 -3.38
N ILE A 311 19.06 -0.33 -2.58
CA ILE A 311 19.48 -1.72 -2.32
C ILE A 311 18.79 -2.30 -1.07
N GLY A 312 18.89 -3.61 -0.92
CA GLY A 312 18.38 -4.35 0.23
C GLY A 312 19.12 -4.00 1.51
N ARG A 313 18.38 -3.96 2.63
CA ARG A 313 18.94 -3.70 3.97
C ARG A 313 19.74 -4.85 4.59
N PHE A 314 19.66 -6.02 3.96
CA PHE A 314 20.37 -7.22 4.40
C PHE A 314 21.60 -7.48 3.54
N ASP A 315 21.86 -6.63 2.54
CA ASP A 315 23.03 -6.72 1.71
C ASP A 315 24.26 -6.44 2.58
N PRO A 316 25.29 -7.31 2.56
CA PRO A 316 26.44 -7.21 3.44
C PRO A 316 27.44 -6.12 2.99
N SER A 317 26.95 -4.89 2.76
CA SER A 317 27.69 -3.74 2.26
C SER A 317 28.95 -3.44 3.07
N SER A 318 28.84 -3.44 4.41
CA SER A 318 30.00 -3.16 5.26
C SER A 318 30.93 -4.35 5.48
N LYS A 319 30.46 -5.58 5.22
CA LYS A 319 31.18 -6.83 5.54
C LYS A 319 31.97 -7.41 4.36
N ILE A 320 31.57 -7.09 3.13
CA ILE A 320 32.27 -7.55 1.93
C ILE A 320 33.46 -6.63 1.63
N CYS A 321 34.61 -7.21 1.31
CA CYS A 321 35.75 -6.47 0.77
C CYS A 321 35.41 -5.96 -0.63
N ASN A 322 35.46 -4.64 -0.84
CA ASN A 322 35.19 -4.08 -2.16
C ASN A 322 36.26 -4.46 -3.22
N CYS A 323 37.46 -4.89 -2.83
CA CYS A 323 38.55 -5.25 -3.75
C CYS A 323 38.41 -6.69 -4.26
N CYS A 324 38.26 -7.68 -3.36
CA CYS A 324 38.30 -9.10 -3.70
C CYS A 324 37.00 -9.87 -3.47
N GLY A 325 36.00 -9.27 -2.80
CA GLY A 325 34.72 -9.93 -2.53
C GLY A 325 34.69 -10.78 -1.25
N TYR A 326 35.80 -10.91 -0.52
CA TYR A 326 35.83 -11.64 0.77
C TYR A 326 34.78 -11.09 1.75
N MET A 327 33.99 -11.98 2.36
CA MET A 327 32.95 -11.62 3.33
C MET A 327 33.43 -11.84 4.76
N ASN A 328 33.66 -10.75 5.49
CA ASN A 328 33.96 -10.78 6.93
C ASN A 328 32.67 -10.98 7.75
N ARG A 329 32.37 -12.23 8.10
CA ARG A 329 31.15 -12.58 8.86
C ARG A 329 31.17 -12.04 10.30
N ASP A 330 32.35 -11.95 10.89
CA ASP A 330 32.59 -11.63 12.30
C ASP A 330 32.72 -10.13 12.61
N LEU A 331 32.62 -9.27 11.59
CA LEU A 331 32.72 -7.82 11.74
C LEU A 331 31.63 -7.28 12.69
N LYS A 332 32.06 -6.64 13.78
CA LYS A 332 31.17 -6.06 14.79
C LYS A 332 30.88 -4.59 14.49
N LEU A 333 29.83 -4.07 15.12
CA LEU A 333 29.47 -2.65 15.00
C LEU A 333 30.54 -1.68 15.56
N SER A 334 31.36 -2.15 16.50
CA SER A 334 32.48 -1.43 17.11
C SER A 334 33.66 -1.26 16.16
N ASP A 335 33.80 -2.17 15.19
CA ASP A 335 34.99 -2.27 14.36
C ASP A 335 34.83 -1.25 13.24
N ARG A 336 35.66 -0.20 13.28
CA ARG A 336 35.63 0.90 12.32
C ARG A 336 36.60 0.70 11.18
N GLU A 337 37.66 -0.03 11.44
CA GLU A 337 38.65 -0.43 10.45
C GLU A 337 38.85 -1.94 10.53
N TRP A 338 39.05 -2.58 9.37
CA TRP A 338 39.38 -3.99 9.30
C TRP A 338 40.26 -4.28 8.09
N THR A 339 41.18 -5.22 8.22
CA THR A 339 42.04 -5.67 7.12
C THR A 339 41.45 -6.92 6.50
N CYS A 340 41.33 -6.94 5.18
CA CYS A 340 40.87 -8.12 4.46
C CYS A 340 41.92 -9.24 4.57
N PRO A 341 41.57 -10.43 5.08
CA PRO A 341 42.52 -11.54 5.21
C PRO A 341 42.93 -12.16 3.87
N ASP A 342 42.15 -11.94 2.80
CA ASP A 342 42.39 -12.51 1.48
C ASP A 342 43.30 -11.61 0.63
N CYS A 343 42.97 -10.33 0.48
CA CYS A 343 43.74 -9.39 -0.34
C CYS A 343 44.62 -8.40 0.45
N GLY A 344 44.59 -8.42 1.78
CA GLY A 344 45.39 -7.52 2.63
C GLY A 344 44.95 -6.05 2.66
N THR A 345 43.90 -5.65 1.93
CA THR A 345 43.44 -4.26 1.90
C THR A 345 42.88 -3.83 3.27
N VAL A 346 43.29 -2.66 3.75
CA VAL A 346 42.74 -2.03 4.96
C VAL A 346 41.50 -1.21 4.58
N HIS A 347 40.37 -1.50 5.22
CA HIS A 347 39.09 -0.84 4.97
C HIS A 347 38.65 0.01 6.14
N ASP A 348 38.37 1.30 5.89
CA ASP A 348 37.40 2.05 6.68
C ASP A 348 36.00 1.51 6.38
N ARG A 349 35.28 1.11 7.43
CA ARG A 349 34.01 0.38 7.31
C ARG A 349 32.95 1.15 6.54
N ASP A 350 32.77 2.43 6.85
CA ASP A 350 31.72 3.26 6.27
C ASP A 350 32.05 3.60 4.80
N SER A 351 33.33 3.82 4.48
CA SER A 351 33.79 4.04 3.09
C SER A 351 33.65 2.78 2.23
N ASN A 352 34.02 1.62 2.78
CA ASN A 352 33.84 0.32 2.11
C ASN A 352 32.36 0.02 1.88
N ALA A 353 31.50 0.31 2.85
CA ALA A 353 30.05 0.17 2.72
C ALA A 353 29.51 1.04 1.56
N ALA A 354 29.89 2.33 1.49
CA ALA A 354 29.45 3.21 0.42
C ALA A 354 29.86 2.72 -0.99
N ILE A 355 31.08 2.18 -1.13
CA ILE A 355 31.55 1.61 -2.41
C ILE A 355 30.77 0.35 -2.77
N ASN A 356 30.50 -0.53 -1.81
CA ASN A 356 29.71 -1.74 -2.05
C ASN A 356 28.24 -1.42 -2.35
N ILE A 357 27.65 -0.42 -1.68
CA ILE A 357 26.28 0.05 -1.98
C ILE A 357 26.17 0.46 -3.45
N LYS A 358 27.15 1.22 -3.94
CA LYS A 358 27.24 1.59 -5.36
C LYS A 358 27.34 0.35 -6.25
N LYS A 359 28.23 -0.60 -5.93
CA LYS A 359 28.40 -1.83 -6.73
C LYS A 359 27.13 -2.68 -6.77
N PHE A 360 26.47 -2.89 -5.62
CA PHE A 360 25.25 -3.68 -5.54
C PHE A 360 24.11 -3.02 -6.29
N ALA A 361 23.99 -1.69 -6.21
CA ALA A 361 22.96 -0.94 -6.90
C ALA A 361 23.06 -1.01 -8.44
N LEU A 362 24.27 -1.19 -8.97
CA LEU A 362 24.49 -1.35 -10.42
C LEU A 362 24.14 -2.75 -10.91
N GLN A 363 23.91 -3.71 -10.00
CA GLN A 363 23.41 -5.03 -10.34
C GLN A 363 21.88 -5.02 -10.19
N GLU A 364 21.16 -5.12 -11.30
CA GLU A 364 19.70 -4.93 -11.33
C GLU A 364 18.94 -5.84 -10.37
N GLN A 365 19.46 -7.05 -10.13
CA GLN A 365 18.90 -8.08 -9.27
C GLN A 365 18.81 -7.66 -7.79
N ASN A 366 19.64 -6.71 -7.34
CA ASN A 366 19.73 -6.32 -5.93
C ASN A 366 18.85 -5.11 -5.58
N LEU A 367 18.14 -4.54 -6.56
CA LEU A 367 17.39 -3.30 -6.40
C LEU A 367 15.97 -3.57 -5.90
N VAL A 368 15.68 -3.10 -4.69
CA VAL A 368 14.36 -3.21 -4.04
C VAL A 368 13.40 -2.10 -4.53
N GLY A 369 13.93 -1.05 -5.14
CA GLY A 369 13.15 0.03 -5.75
C GLY A 369 14.02 0.96 -6.58
N VAL A 370 13.45 1.50 -7.65
CA VAL A 370 14.09 2.50 -8.50
C VAL A 370 13.11 3.66 -8.68
N ALA A 371 13.53 4.86 -8.32
CA ALA A 371 12.78 6.07 -8.64
C ALA A 371 13.51 6.82 -9.76
N GLY A 372 12.82 7.10 -10.85
CA GLY A 372 13.36 7.85 -11.98
C GLY A 372 13.74 6.99 -13.18
N ALA A 373 14.13 5.72 -13.01
CA ALA A 373 14.20 4.80 -14.15
C ALA A 373 12.80 4.28 -14.49
N GLU A 374 12.42 4.29 -15.76
CA GLU A 374 11.41 3.36 -16.26
C GLU A 374 11.94 1.95 -15.98
N ARG A 375 11.56 1.39 -14.83
CA ARG A 375 11.32 -0.04 -14.81
C ARG A 375 10.00 -0.23 -15.53
N ALA A 376 10.03 -1.17 -16.47
CA ALA A 376 8.86 -1.80 -17.03
C ALA A 376 7.73 -1.80 -16.00
N GLU A 377 6.62 -1.24 -16.44
CA GLU A 377 5.36 -1.01 -15.76
C GLU A 377 5.14 -1.91 -14.54
N GLU A 378 4.66 -1.29 -13.45
CA GLU A 378 4.09 -2.02 -12.33
C GLU A 378 3.14 -3.13 -12.86
N PRO A 379 3.15 -4.36 -12.32
CA PRO A 379 2.45 -5.51 -12.92
C PRO A 379 0.92 -5.39 -12.91
N VAL A 380 0.39 -4.25 -12.48
CA VAL A 380 -1.03 -3.98 -12.26
C VAL A 380 -1.62 -3.13 -13.40
N ASP A 381 -0.80 -2.36 -14.14
CA ASP A 381 -1.26 -1.56 -15.30
C ASP A 381 -0.96 -2.22 -16.65
N SER A 382 0.07 -3.06 -16.74
CA SER A 382 0.44 -3.77 -17.99
C SER A 382 -0.61 -4.78 -18.47
N THR A 383 -1.56 -5.14 -17.61
CA THR A 383 -2.65 -6.05 -17.95
C THR A 383 -3.80 -5.40 -18.75
N PHE A 384 -3.73 -4.08 -18.99
CA PHE A 384 -4.61 -3.37 -19.92
C PHE A 384 -3.96 -3.06 -21.27
N SER A 385 -2.67 -3.38 -21.44
CA SER A 385 -1.95 -3.17 -22.69
C SER A 385 -2.10 -4.39 -23.61
N SER A 386 -2.45 -4.13 -24.86
CA SER A 386 -2.51 -5.11 -25.96
C SER A 386 -1.12 -5.29 -26.59
N ASP A 387 -0.10 -5.42 -25.76
CA ASP A 387 1.28 -5.57 -26.20
C ASP A 387 1.56 -7.04 -26.58
N PRO A 388 1.94 -7.35 -27.83
CA PRO A 388 2.19 -8.72 -28.29
C PRO A 388 3.28 -9.46 -27.48
N ALA A 389 4.20 -8.75 -26.84
CA ALA A 389 5.22 -9.37 -25.98
C ALA A 389 4.64 -9.91 -24.64
N VAL A 390 3.63 -9.24 -24.10
CA VAL A 390 2.94 -9.66 -22.87
C VAL A 390 2.02 -10.85 -23.17
N VAL A 391 1.36 -10.85 -24.32
CA VAL A 391 0.56 -11.99 -24.80
C VAL A 391 1.45 -13.22 -24.99
N ALA A 392 2.63 -13.07 -25.60
CA ALA A 392 3.58 -14.17 -25.77
C ALA A 392 4.11 -14.74 -24.44
N ALA A 393 4.43 -13.89 -23.46
CA ALA A 393 4.85 -14.34 -22.12
C ALA A 393 3.72 -15.03 -21.34
N ILE A 394 2.47 -14.61 -21.55
CA ILE A 394 1.28 -15.26 -20.98
C ILE A 394 1.03 -16.62 -21.64
N GLU A 395 1.17 -16.73 -22.97
CA GLU A 395 1.06 -18.00 -23.69
C GLU A 395 2.16 -18.99 -23.29
N GLU A 396 3.39 -18.52 -23.05
CA GLU A 396 4.51 -19.36 -22.59
C GLU A 396 4.28 -19.94 -21.18
N SER A 397 3.59 -19.20 -20.31
CA SER A 397 3.29 -19.62 -18.93
C SER A 397 1.94 -20.35 -18.77
N ALA A 398 1.11 -20.38 -19.82
CA ALA A 398 -0.23 -20.99 -19.79
C ALA A 398 -0.24 -22.48 -19.38
N PRO A 399 0.61 -23.36 -19.95
CA PRO A 399 0.58 -24.79 -19.61
C PRO A 399 0.90 -25.06 -18.13
N ILE A 400 1.76 -24.23 -17.53
CA ILE A 400 2.17 -24.34 -16.12
C ILE A 400 1.01 -23.98 -15.19
N LEU A 401 0.26 -22.93 -15.51
CA LEU A 401 -0.91 -22.52 -14.71
C LEU A 401 -2.08 -23.51 -14.86
N LEU A 402 -2.30 -24.01 -16.07
CA LEU A 402 -3.37 -24.96 -16.38
C LEU A 402 -3.16 -26.31 -15.68
N ILE A 403 -1.94 -26.85 -15.68
CA ILE A 403 -1.67 -28.12 -15.00
C ILE A 403 -1.75 -27.98 -13.47
N PHE A 404 -1.34 -26.84 -12.91
CA PHE A 404 -1.51 -26.51 -11.49
C PHE A 404 -2.99 -26.49 -11.10
N GLY A 405 -3.80 -25.71 -11.80
CA GLY A 405 -5.24 -25.57 -11.50
C GLY A 405 -6.04 -26.84 -11.81
N GLY A 406 -5.74 -27.51 -12.91
CA GLY A 406 -6.39 -28.76 -13.31
C GLY A 406 -6.14 -29.88 -12.30
N THR A 407 -4.91 -30.02 -11.80
CA THR A 407 -4.58 -31.01 -10.76
C THR A 407 -5.37 -30.73 -9.47
N PHE A 408 -5.43 -29.47 -9.05
CA PHE A 408 -6.21 -29.06 -7.88
C PHE A 408 -7.71 -29.38 -8.00
N LEU A 409 -8.35 -29.02 -9.12
CA LEU A 409 -9.79 -29.22 -9.32
C LEU A 409 -10.17 -30.71 -9.44
N VAL A 410 -9.33 -31.52 -10.08
CA VAL A 410 -9.56 -32.97 -10.16
C VAL A 410 -9.45 -33.61 -8.78
N PHE A 411 -8.51 -33.18 -7.94
CA PHE A 411 -8.37 -33.67 -6.57
C PHE A 411 -9.56 -33.27 -5.71
N LEU A 412 -10.05 -32.03 -5.87
CA LEU A 412 -11.28 -31.54 -5.25
C LEU A 412 -12.48 -32.42 -5.59
N PHE A 413 -12.64 -32.79 -6.86
CA PHE A 413 -13.69 -33.71 -7.28
C PHE A 413 -13.54 -35.10 -6.64
N PHE A 414 -12.34 -35.68 -6.66
CA PHE A 414 -12.12 -37.01 -6.07
C PHE A 414 -12.35 -37.01 -4.55
N HIS A 415 -12.00 -35.92 -3.87
CA HIS A 415 -12.28 -35.76 -2.44
C HIS A 415 -13.78 -35.73 -2.19
N TRP A 416 -14.53 -34.93 -2.95
CA TRP A 416 -15.98 -34.94 -2.89
C TRP A 416 -16.57 -36.33 -3.22
N LEU A 417 -16.03 -37.03 -4.22
CA LEU A 417 -16.53 -38.33 -4.67
C LEU A 417 -16.29 -39.45 -3.63
N PHE A 418 -15.17 -39.45 -2.93
CA PHE A 418 -14.81 -40.53 -2.00
C PHE A 418 -15.07 -40.20 -0.53
N VAL A 419 -14.85 -38.96 -0.09
CA VAL A 419 -14.78 -38.60 1.34
C VAL A 419 -16.03 -37.87 1.82
N GLU A 420 -16.64 -37.02 1.00
CA GLU A 420 -17.83 -36.25 1.44
C GLU A 420 -19.13 -37.06 1.42
N GLU A 421 -19.93 -36.87 2.46
CA GLU A 421 -21.31 -37.35 2.54
C GLU A 421 -22.19 -36.61 1.51
N LYS A 422 -22.94 -37.38 0.72
CA LYS A 422 -23.76 -36.83 -0.38
C LYS A 422 -25.04 -37.60 -0.63
N SER A 423 -26.07 -36.87 -1.03
CA SER A 423 -27.28 -37.38 -1.65
C SER A 423 -26.93 -37.96 -3.03
N CYS A 424 -26.98 -39.29 -3.12
CA CYS A 424 -26.50 -39.99 -4.30
C CYS A 424 -27.46 -39.81 -5.49
N GLY A 425 -27.07 -38.96 -6.44
CA GLY A 425 -27.78 -38.76 -7.69
C GLY A 425 -27.53 -39.94 -8.62
N LEU A 426 -26.29 -40.29 -8.91
CA LEU A 426 -25.98 -41.41 -9.80
C LEU A 426 -25.74 -42.72 -9.02
N ARG A 427 -26.01 -43.88 -9.66
CA ARG A 427 -25.79 -45.21 -9.05
C ARG A 427 -24.31 -45.43 -8.69
N SER A 428 -23.39 -44.86 -9.46
CA SER A 428 -21.95 -44.95 -9.24
C SER A 428 -21.47 -44.21 -7.99
N GLU A 429 -22.13 -43.13 -7.57
CA GLU A 429 -21.72 -42.33 -6.39
C GLU A 429 -21.78 -43.16 -5.09
N ARG A 430 -22.77 -44.06 -4.96
CA ARG A 430 -22.91 -44.96 -3.79
C ARG A 430 -21.78 -45.97 -3.68
N PHE A 431 -21.20 -46.37 -4.80
CA PHE A 431 -20.10 -47.33 -4.82
C PHE A 431 -18.82 -46.70 -4.27
N PHE A 432 -18.49 -45.49 -4.72
CA PHE A 432 -17.27 -44.79 -4.31
C PHE A 432 -17.31 -44.28 -2.86
N SER A 433 -18.46 -43.83 -2.37
CA SER A 433 -18.62 -43.43 -0.95
C SER A 433 -18.39 -44.58 0.05
N ARG A 434 -18.52 -45.85 -0.36
CA ARG A 434 -18.20 -47.01 0.49
C ARG A 434 -16.70 -47.32 0.55
N GLN A 435 -15.91 -46.74 -0.35
CA GLN A 435 -14.49 -47.04 -0.55
C GLN A 435 -13.61 -45.84 -0.20
N ALA A 436 -14.03 -44.98 0.73
CA ALA A 436 -13.35 -43.73 1.10
C ALA A 436 -11.84 -43.88 1.37
N VAL A 437 -11.40 -45.02 1.91
CA VAL A 437 -9.98 -45.33 2.19
C VAL A 437 -9.11 -45.29 0.93
N TRP A 438 -9.67 -45.58 -0.24
CA TRP A 438 -8.94 -45.62 -1.51
C TRP A 438 -8.65 -44.25 -2.11
N PHE A 439 -9.21 -43.17 -1.55
CA PHE A 439 -9.00 -41.80 -2.04
C PHE A 439 -7.51 -41.47 -2.21
N TYR A 440 -6.71 -41.66 -1.16
CA TYR A 440 -5.28 -41.32 -1.18
C TYR A 440 -4.50 -42.17 -2.19
N ALA A 441 -4.87 -43.44 -2.37
CA ALA A 441 -4.23 -44.33 -3.34
C ALA A 441 -4.54 -43.89 -4.78
N VAL A 442 -5.81 -43.63 -5.10
CA VAL A 442 -6.24 -43.18 -6.44
C VAL A 442 -5.60 -41.86 -6.82
N VAL A 443 -5.61 -40.89 -5.91
CA VAL A 443 -5.06 -39.55 -6.14
C VAL A 443 -3.52 -39.59 -6.26
N SER A 444 -2.84 -40.44 -5.50
CA SER A 444 -1.38 -40.61 -5.60
C SER A 444 -0.97 -41.24 -6.94
N ILE A 445 -1.71 -42.26 -7.42
CA ILE A 445 -1.47 -42.89 -8.73
C ILE A 445 -1.72 -41.87 -9.84
N LEU A 446 -2.81 -41.11 -9.74
CA LEU A 446 -3.14 -40.05 -10.70
C LEU A 446 -2.04 -38.98 -10.74
N LEU A 447 -1.55 -38.52 -9.59
CA LEU A 447 -0.44 -37.57 -9.52
C LEU A 447 0.83 -38.12 -10.17
N ALA A 448 1.18 -39.37 -9.86
CA ALA A 448 2.37 -40.00 -10.43
C ALA A 448 2.28 -40.09 -11.96
N ALA A 449 1.11 -40.44 -12.50
CA ALA A 449 0.87 -40.44 -13.94
C ALA A 449 0.97 -39.03 -14.53
N LEU A 450 0.32 -38.02 -13.92
CA LEU A 450 0.37 -36.64 -14.39
C LEU A 450 1.79 -36.07 -14.38
N VAL A 451 2.55 -36.31 -13.31
CA VAL A 451 3.95 -35.88 -13.21
C VAL A 451 4.80 -36.62 -14.24
N TRP A 452 4.61 -37.92 -14.44
CA TRP A 452 5.32 -38.69 -15.46
C TRP A 452 5.12 -38.12 -16.87
N PHE A 453 3.88 -37.84 -17.26
CA PHE A 453 3.56 -37.22 -18.55
C PHE A 453 3.98 -35.75 -18.64
N ALA A 454 3.96 -35.00 -17.53
CA ALA A 454 4.40 -33.61 -17.53
C ALA A 454 5.93 -33.50 -17.65
N LEU A 455 6.68 -34.38 -17.00
CA LEU A 455 8.15 -34.40 -17.06
C LEU A 455 8.66 -34.76 -18.46
N SER A 456 7.90 -35.50 -19.27
CA SER A 456 8.28 -35.78 -20.66
C SER A 456 8.11 -34.58 -21.60
N ILE A 457 7.41 -33.52 -21.17
CA ILE A 457 7.18 -32.29 -21.95
C ILE A 457 7.98 -31.12 -21.37
N ASN A 458 7.81 -30.82 -20.08
CA ASN A 458 8.53 -29.73 -19.40
C ASN A 458 8.62 -29.99 -17.88
N VAL A 459 9.83 -29.85 -17.32
CA VAL A 459 10.10 -30.02 -15.89
C VAL A 459 9.24 -29.09 -15.02
N MET A 460 9.00 -27.85 -15.48
CA MET A 460 8.19 -26.87 -14.76
C MET A 460 6.71 -27.26 -14.69
N MET A 461 6.18 -27.99 -15.67
CA MET A 461 4.82 -28.52 -15.61
C MET A 461 4.71 -29.64 -14.58
N GLY A 462 5.71 -30.52 -14.50
CA GLY A 462 5.77 -31.55 -13.45
C GLY A 462 5.81 -30.95 -12.05
N PHE A 463 6.62 -29.90 -11.86
CA PHE A 463 6.66 -29.14 -10.61
C PHE A 463 5.31 -28.47 -10.29
N ALA A 464 4.66 -27.86 -11.28
CA ALA A 464 3.35 -27.22 -11.12
C ALA A 464 2.24 -28.22 -10.75
N ALA A 465 2.23 -29.43 -11.30
CA ALA A 465 1.30 -30.50 -10.89
C ALA A 465 1.47 -30.86 -9.40
N VAL A 466 2.72 -31.01 -8.93
CA VAL A 466 3.02 -31.26 -7.51
C VAL A 466 2.58 -30.09 -6.64
N LEU A 467 2.82 -28.84 -7.06
CA LEU A 467 2.34 -27.67 -6.34
C LEU A 467 0.81 -27.62 -6.26
N GLY A 468 0.10 -27.96 -7.34
CA GLY A 468 -1.36 -28.03 -7.37
C GLY A 468 -1.91 -29.05 -6.37
N SER A 469 -1.30 -30.23 -6.32
CA SER A 469 -1.63 -31.26 -5.32
C SER A 469 -1.36 -30.81 -3.87
N THR A 470 -0.24 -30.11 -3.66
CA THR A 470 0.16 -29.60 -2.34
C THR A 470 -0.80 -28.51 -1.87
N ALA A 471 -1.18 -27.60 -2.77
CA ALA A 471 -2.18 -26.57 -2.51
C ALA A 471 -3.52 -27.19 -2.11
N PHE A 472 -3.97 -28.25 -2.79
CA PHE A 472 -5.17 -29.00 -2.42
C PHE A 472 -5.11 -29.51 -0.98
N PHE A 473 -4.04 -30.23 -0.59
CA PHE A 473 -3.91 -30.77 0.76
C PHE A 473 -3.78 -29.69 1.83
N ILE A 474 -3.11 -28.56 1.54
CA ILE A 474 -3.03 -27.44 2.47
C ILE A 474 -4.41 -26.82 2.68
N VAL A 475 -5.13 -26.52 1.61
CA VAL A 475 -6.46 -25.88 1.69
C VAL A 475 -7.45 -26.80 2.40
N HIS A 476 -7.53 -28.08 2.02
CA HIS A 476 -8.44 -29.03 2.67
C HIS A 476 -8.01 -29.38 4.10
N GLY A 477 -6.72 -29.58 4.36
CA GLY A 477 -6.21 -29.85 5.69
C GLY A 477 -6.46 -28.68 6.64
N PHE A 478 -6.30 -27.44 6.15
CA PHE A 478 -6.63 -26.25 6.91
C PHE A 478 -8.13 -26.14 7.16
N ARG A 479 -8.96 -26.42 6.15
CA ARG A 479 -10.43 -26.38 6.28
C ARG A 479 -10.97 -27.39 7.29
N GLN A 480 -10.50 -28.64 7.26
CA GLN A 480 -10.90 -29.66 8.24
C GLN A 480 -10.44 -29.28 9.66
N ASN A 481 -9.22 -28.76 9.80
CA ASN A 481 -8.71 -28.30 11.08
C ASN A 481 -9.47 -27.04 11.58
N ALA A 482 -9.91 -26.19 10.64
CA ALA A 482 -10.73 -25.04 10.92
C ALA A 482 -12.12 -25.46 11.40
N GLU A 483 -12.85 -26.28 10.66
CA GLU A 483 -14.17 -26.80 11.07
C GLU A 483 -14.11 -27.53 12.43
N ALA A 484 -13.03 -28.29 12.70
CA ALA A 484 -12.79 -28.92 14.00
C ALA A 484 -12.45 -27.94 15.13
N GLN A 485 -11.76 -26.83 14.83
CA GLN A 485 -11.52 -25.74 15.78
C GLN A 485 -12.77 -24.90 16.01
N GLU A 486 -13.60 -24.64 15.00
CA GLU A 486 -14.87 -23.92 15.11
C GLU A 486 -15.84 -24.64 16.08
N ALA A 487 -15.91 -25.97 15.99
CA ALA A 487 -16.65 -26.81 16.93
C ALA A 487 -16.09 -26.76 18.38
N ARG A 488 -14.81 -26.43 18.56
CA ARG A 488 -14.20 -26.17 19.89
C ARG A 488 -14.37 -24.72 20.35
N LEU A 489 -14.54 -23.79 19.42
CA LEU A 489 -14.62 -22.34 19.63
C LEU A 489 -16.05 -21.84 19.97
N THR A 490 -17.07 -22.68 19.88
CA THR A 490 -18.46 -22.41 20.33
C THR A 490 -18.65 -22.52 21.86
N LYS A 491 -17.57 -22.58 22.65
CA LYS A 491 -17.64 -22.41 24.12
C LYS A 491 -17.64 -20.92 24.51
N PRO A 492 -18.39 -20.50 25.56
CA PRO A 492 -18.60 -19.10 25.86
C PRO A 492 -17.37 -18.50 26.54
N GLY A 493 -16.51 -17.82 25.78
CA GLY A 493 -15.33 -17.16 26.37
C GLY A 493 -14.45 -16.29 25.47
N MET A 494 -14.74 -16.12 24.18
CA MET A 494 -13.88 -15.32 23.28
C MET A 494 -14.61 -14.15 22.61
N SER A 495 -13.85 -13.07 22.42
CA SER A 495 -14.31 -11.79 21.87
C SER A 495 -14.78 -11.90 20.42
N ASP A 496 -15.73 -11.04 20.04
CA ASP A 496 -16.33 -11.04 18.70
C ASP A 496 -15.31 -10.72 17.58
N LEU A 497 -14.20 -10.05 17.91
CA LEU A 497 -13.14 -9.73 16.94
C LEU A 497 -12.41 -10.97 16.41
N SER A 498 -12.18 -11.94 17.29
CA SER A 498 -11.56 -13.23 16.94
C SER A 498 -12.49 -14.08 16.09
N LYS A 499 -13.80 -14.01 16.31
CA LYS A 499 -14.81 -14.68 15.49
C LYS A 499 -14.89 -14.06 14.09
N ILE A 500 -14.84 -12.72 14.00
CA ILE A 500 -14.84 -11.99 12.72
C ILE A 500 -13.57 -12.27 11.92
N ALA A 501 -12.39 -12.19 12.53
CA ALA A 501 -11.13 -12.49 11.85
C ALA A 501 -11.08 -13.94 11.33
N TYR A 502 -11.71 -14.86 12.06
CA TYR A 502 -11.80 -16.26 11.67
C TYR A 502 -12.75 -16.47 10.48
N LEU A 503 -13.93 -15.83 10.51
CA LEU A 503 -14.88 -15.82 9.39
C LEU A 503 -14.26 -15.20 8.12
N GLU A 504 -13.43 -14.17 8.27
CA GLU A 504 -12.76 -13.52 7.13
C GLU A 504 -11.64 -14.38 6.53
N VAL A 505 -10.94 -15.18 7.36
CA VAL A 505 -9.97 -16.18 6.89
C VAL A 505 -10.67 -17.34 6.19
N LEU A 506 -11.82 -17.79 6.68
CA LEU A 506 -12.66 -18.80 6.02
C LEU A 506 -13.15 -18.30 4.65
N ASP A 507 -13.69 -17.08 4.57
CA ASP A 507 -14.10 -16.45 3.30
C ASP A 507 -12.93 -16.31 2.31
N ALA A 508 -11.72 -15.99 2.80
CA ALA A 508 -10.52 -15.94 1.97
C ALA A 508 -10.13 -17.32 1.43
N THR A 509 -10.28 -18.40 2.21
CA THR A 509 -10.05 -19.78 1.72
C THR A 509 -11.10 -20.24 0.72
N PHE A 510 -12.38 -19.84 0.86
CA PHE A 510 -13.43 -20.12 -0.12
C PHE A 510 -13.24 -19.37 -1.45
N SER A 511 -12.56 -18.22 -1.43
CA SER A 511 -12.24 -17.46 -2.64
C SER A 511 -11.18 -18.13 -3.53
N ILE A 512 -10.40 -19.08 -3.01
CA ILE A 512 -9.30 -19.73 -3.75
C ILE A 512 -9.86 -20.63 -4.86
N ASP A 513 -10.96 -21.35 -4.61
CA ASP A 513 -11.60 -22.24 -5.59
C ASP A 513 -12.13 -21.46 -6.81
N GLY A 514 -12.66 -20.25 -6.60
CA GLY A 514 -13.14 -19.36 -7.66
C GLY A 514 -12.01 -18.71 -8.46
N VAL A 515 -10.89 -18.37 -7.81
CA VAL A 515 -9.69 -17.84 -8.47
C VAL A 515 -9.03 -18.90 -9.35
N ILE A 516 -8.87 -20.13 -8.85
CA ILE A 516 -8.28 -21.24 -9.62
C ILE A 516 -9.17 -21.63 -10.81
N GLY A 517 -10.49 -21.69 -10.64
CA GLY A 517 -11.43 -21.97 -11.73
C GLY A 517 -11.46 -20.89 -12.81
N ALA A 518 -11.20 -19.62 -12.48
CA ALA A 518 -11.19 -18.52 -13.45
C ALA A 518 -10.01 -18.60 -14.44
N PHE A 519 -8.86 -19.13 -14.00
CA PHE A 519 -7.70 -19.40 -14.87
C PHE A 519 -7.97 -20.48 -15.94
N ALA A 520 -9.05 -21.25 -15.79
CA ALA A 520 -9.49 -22.23 -16.80
C ALA A 520 -10.19 -21.60 -18.01
N PHE A 521 -10.69 -20.37 -17.87
CA PHE A 521 -11.49 -19.69 -18.90
C PHE A 521 -10.73 -18.55 -19.57
N THR A 522 -9.80 -17.93 -18.85
CA THR A 522 -8.98 -16.85 -19.37
C THR A 522 -7.70 -16.72 -18.56
N LEU A 523 -6.60 -16.33 -19.22
CA LEU A 523 -5.35 -15.95 -18.55
C LEU A 523 -5.30 -14.45 -18.26
N SER A 524 -6.35 -13.71 -18.64
CA SER A 524 -6.48 -12.28 -18.37
C SER A 524 -6.81 -12.05 -16.90
N VAL A 525 -5.78 -11.73 -16.12
CA VAL A 525 -5.88 -11.37 -14.69
C VAL A 525 -6.94 -10.29 -14.42
N PRO A 526 -7.15 -9.26 -15.28
CA PRO A 526 -8.26 -8.32 -15.13
C PRO A 526 -9.64 -8.95 -15.29
N LEU A 527 -9.84 -9.82 -16.27
CA LEU A 527 -11.11 -10.55 -16.43
C LEU A 527 -11.35 -11.52 -15.27
N ILE A 528 -10.30 -12.11 -14.70
CA ILE A 528 -10.38 -12.93 -13.50
C ILE A 528 -10.75 -12.08 -12.27
N LEU A 529 -10.15 -10.90 -12.11
CA LEU A 529 -10.44 -9.97 -11.00
C LEU A 529 -11.84 -9.37 -11.10
N ILE A 530 -12.26 -8.98 -12.31
CA ILE A 530 -13.60 -8.47 -12.59
C ILE A 530 -14.63 -9.61 -12.45
N GLY A 531 -14.33 -10.80 -12.97
CA GLY A 531 -15.18 -11.98 -12.92
C GLY A 531 -15.38 -12.51 -11.51
N ASN A 532 -14.33 -12.59 -10.69
CA ASN A 532 -14.45 -12.95 -9.27
C ASN A 532 -15.07 -11.83 -8.44
N GLY A 533 -14.81 -10.55 -8.76
CA GLY A 533 -15.42 -9.42 -8.06
C GLY A 533 -16.93 -9.30 -8.30
N ILE A 534 -17.35 -9.31 -9.57
CA ILE A 534 -18.77 -9.25 -9.98
C ILE A 534 -19.47 -10.59 -9.67
N GLY A 535 -18.81 -11.72 -9.93
CA GLY A 535 -19.34 -13.05 -9.64
C GLY A 535 -19.57 -13.28 -8.16
N ALA A 536 -18.60 -12.95 -7.29
CA ALA A 536 -18.79 -13.04 -5.85
C ALA A 536 -19.86 -12.06 -5.36
N PHE A 537 -19.96 -10.86 -5.92
CA PHE A 537 -21.02 -9.90 -5.56
C PHE A 537 -22.42 -10.40 -5.97
N VAL A 538 -22.59 -10.88 -7.20
CA VAL A 538 -23.85 -11.41 -7.74
C VAL A 538 -24.24 -12.71 -7.02
N VAL A 539 -23.30 -13.61 -6.78
CA VAL A 539 -23.55 -14.84 -6.00
C VAL A 539 -23.90 -14.49 -4.57
N ARG A 540 -23.24 -13.50 -3.93
CA ARG A 540 -23.55 -13.04 -2.57
C ARG A 540 -24.94 -12.39 -2.50
N GLU A 541 -25.34 -11.63 -3.51
CA GLU A 541 -26.68 -11.03 -3.57
C GLU A 541 -27.77 -12.06 -3.88
N LEU A 542 -27.48 -13.08 -4.71
CA LEU A 542 -28.37 -14.23 -4.99
C LEU A 542 -28.47 -15.22 -3.82
N THR A 543 -27.36 -15.50 -3.12
CA THR A 543 -27.39 -16.33 -1.90
C THR A 543 -28.17 -15.61 -0.82
N VAL A 544 -27.92 -14.32 -0.53
CA VAL A 544 -28.66 -13.57 0.50
C VAL A 544 -30.17 -13.47 0.21
N ARG A 545 -30.60 -13.46 -1.07
CA ARG A 545 -32.02 -13.45 -1.45
C ARG A 545 -32.67 -14.84 -1.60
N GLY A 546 -31.90 -15.94 -1.55
CA GLY A 546 -32.37 -17.26 -2.00
C GLY A 546 -31.92 -18.47 -1.19
N VAL A 547 -31.23 -18.31 -0.03
CA VAL A 547 -30.69 -19.42 0.79
C VAL A 547 -31.71 -20.54 1.02
N ASP A 548 -32.95 -20.19 1.38
CA ASP A 548 -33.98 -21.18 1.73
C ASP A 548 -34.50 -21.95 0.50
N ARG A 549 -34.49 -21.33 -0.69
CA ARG A 549 -34.95 -21.96 -1.93
C ARG A 549 -33.88 -22.84 -2.55
N ILE A 550 -32.59 -22.47 -2.44
CA ILE A 550 -31.45 -23.22 -2.99
C ILE A 550 -31.13 -24.47 -2.15
N ARG A 551 -31.24 -24.40 -0.81
CA ARG A 551 -31.08 -25.57 0.08
C ARG A 551 -32.08 -26.70 -0.18
N SER A 552 -33.22 -26.39 -0.81
CA SER A 552 -34.25 -27.38 -1.12
C SER A 552 -33.82 -28.37 -2.23
N TYR A 553 -32.83 -28.03 -3.06
CA TYR A 553 -32.41 -28.87 -4.19
C TYR A 553 -31.28 -29.84 -3.81
N CYS A 554 -31.67 -31.07 -3.53
CA CYS A 554 -30.81 -32.15 -3.04
C CYS A 554 -29.62 -32.49 -3.95
N TYR A 555 -29.72 -32.31 -5.28
CA TYR A 555 -28.67 -32.73 -6.23
C TYR A 555 -27.87 -31.59 -6.86
N LEU A 556 -28.10 -30.33 -6.46
CA LEU A 556 -27.44 -29.18 -7.08
C LEU A 556 -25.92 -29.19 -6.85
N LYS A 557 -25.49 -29.61 -5.65
CA LYS A 557 -24.06 -29.79 -5.31
C LYS A 557 -23.38 -30.82 -6.21
N ASN A 558 -24.07 -31.91 -6.58
CA ASN A 558 -23.52 -32.94 -7.47
C ASN A 558 -23.25 -32.35 -8.86
N GLY A 559 -24.20 -31.57 -9.39
CA GLY A 559 -24.01 -30.88 -10.68
C GLY A 559 -22.81 -29.93 -10.69
N ALA A 560 -22.60 -29.18 -9.61
CA ALA A 560 -21.41 -28.32 -9.48
C ALA A 560 -20.11 -29.14 -9.46
N MET A 561 -20.06 -30.25 -8.73
CA MET A 561 -18.85 -31.09 -8.63
C MET A 561 -18.51 -31.81 -9.94
N TYR A 562 -19.50 -32.32 -10.67
CA TYR A 562 -19.26 -32.87 -12.01
C TYR A 562 -18.79 -31.80 -13.01
N SER A 563 -19.25 -30.56 -12.87
CA SER A 563 -18.77 -29.44 -13.68
C SER A 563 -17.32 -29.09 -13.35
N ILE A 564 -16.93 -29.15 -12.06
CA ILE A 564 -15.54 -28.99 -11.61
C ILE A 564 -14.63 -30.07 -12.20
N LEU A 565 -15.08 -31.34 -12.25
CA LEU A 565 -14.32 -32.40 -12.89
C LEU A 565 -14.07 -32.11 -14.37
N VAL A 566 -15.13 -31.74 -15.11
CA VAL A 566 -15.03 -31.43 -16.55
C VAL A 566 -14.11 -30.23 -16.78
N LEU A 567 -14.17 -29.21 -15.93
CA LEU A 567 -13.27 -28.07 -16.00
C LEU A 567 -11.82 -28.50 -15.76
N GLY A 568 -11.56 -29.26 -14.69
CA GLY A 568 -10.24 -29.76 -14.35
C GLY A 568 -9.63 -30.65 -15.43
N THR A 569 -10.42 -31.51 -16.07
CA THR A 569 -9.94 -32.36 -17.17
C THR A 569 -9.66 -31.56 -18.44
N ILE A 570 -10.46 -30.53 -18.75
CA ILE A 570 -10.20 -29.62 -19.87
C ILE A 570 -8.88 -28.87 -19.63
N MET A 571 -8.66 -28.34 -18.41
CA MET A 571 -7.40 -27.65 -18.08
C MET A 571 -6.18 -28.57 -18.20
N LEU A 572 -6.30 -29.83 -17.74
CA LEU A 572 -5.21 -30.80 -17.88
C LEU A 572 -4.95 -31.12 -19.36
N ALA A 573 -6.00 -31.36 -20.16
CA ALA A 573 -5.85 -31.64 -21.58
C ALA A 573 -5.22 -30.46 -22.35
N ASP A 574 -5.68 -29.23 -22.08
CA ASP A 574 -5.14 -28.02 -22.71
C ASP A 574 -3.68 -27.78 -22.30
N SER A 575 -3.30 -28.11 -21.06
CA SER A 575 -1.90 -28.06 -20.62
C SER A 575 -0.98 -28.96 -21.43
N PHE A 576 -1.49 -30.08 -21.97
CA PHE A 576 -0.75 -31.01 -22.83
C PHE A 576 -0.83 -30.67 -24.33
N GLY A 577 -1.38 -29.50 -24.68
CA GLY A 577 -1.48 -29.02 -26.06
C GLY A 577 -2.71 -29.50 -26.83
N PHE A 578 -3.68 -30.13 -26.15
CA PHE A 578 -4.98 -30.41 -26.76
C PHE A 578 -5.84 -29.15 -26.69
N HIS A 579 -5.79 -28.32 -27.73
CA HIS A 579 -6.59 -27.09 -27.80
C HIS A 579 -8.09 -27.39 -27.81
N ILE A 580 -8.73 -27.23 -26.65
CA ILE A 580 -10.17 -27.40 -26.49
C ILE A 580 -10.84 -26.03 -26.64
N PRO A 581 -11.91 -25.91 -27.45
CA PRO A 581 -12.60 -24.64 -27.61
C PRO A 581 -13.13 -24.09 -26.29
N THR A 582 -12.88 -22.80 -26.01
CA THR A 582 -13.23 -22.13 -24.74
C THR A 582 -14.73 -22.14 -24.43
N TRP A 583 -15.60 -22.28 -25.45
CA TRP A 583 -17.05 -22.38 -25.28
C TRP A 583 -17.52 -23.75 -24.77
N LEU A 584 -16.71 -24.81 -24.87
CA LEU A 584 -17.10 -26.17 -24.50
C LEU A 584 -17.35 -26.30 -23.00
N SER A 585 -16.49 -25.69 -22.18
CA SER A 585 -16.57 -25.77 -20.71
C SER A 585 -17.83 -25.09 -20.14
N PRO A 586 -18.20 -23.85 -20.55
CA PRO A 586 -19.47 -23.26 -20.14
C PRO A 586 -20.68 -24.08 -20.58
N VAL A 587 -20.69 -24.57 -21.83
CA VAL A 587 -21.81 -25.38 -22.35
C VAL A 587 -21.98 -26.68 -21.57
N ALA A 588 -20.88 -27.38 -21.28
CA ALA A 588 -20.89 -28.59 -20.48
C ALA A 588 -21.38 -28.30 -19.05
N THR A 589 -20.92 -27.22 -18.43
CA THR A 589 -21.34 -26.79 -17.09
C THR A 589 -22.85 -26.49 -17.05
N PHE A 590 -23.36 -25.72 -18.01
CA PHE A 590 -24.80 -25.43 -18.10
C PHE A 590 -25.64 -26.70 -18.32
N ALA A 591 -25.17 -27.63 -19.16
CA ALA A 591 -25.86 -28.90 -19.41
C ALA A 591 -25.89 -29.79 -18.15
N ILE A 592 -24.75 -29.94 -17.46
CA ILE A 592 -24.62 -30.78 -16.25
C ILE A 592 -25.43 -30.20 -15.10
N VAL A 593 -25.25 -28.91 -14.79
CA VAL A 593 -26.01 -28.25 -13.72
C VAL A 593 -27.51 -28.24 -14.04
N GLY A 594 -27.88 -27.99 -15.30
CA GLY A 594 -29.27 -28.05 -15.76
C GLY A 594 -29.90 -29.43 -15.58
N TYR A 595 -29.17 -30.51 -15.90
CA TYR A 595 -29.63 -31.89 -15.70
C TYR A 595 -29.86 -32.22 -14.22
N PHE A 596 -28.91 -31.88 -13.34
CA PHE A 596 -29.05 -32.15 -11.90
C PHE A 596 -30.09 -31.26 -11.23
N LEU A 597 -30.28 -30.03 -11.70
CA LEU A 597 -31.36 -29.15 -11.26
C LEU A 597 -32.74 -29.70 -11.69
N PHE A 598 -32.88 -30.13 -12.94
CA PHE A 598 -34.11 -30.78 -13.43
C PHE A 598 -34.45 -32.04 -12.63
N ARG A 599 -33.44 -32.87 -12.37
CA ARG A 599 -33.60 -34.08 -11.57
C ARG A 599 -33.99 -33.78 -10.13
N SER A 600 -33.39 -32.75 -9.52
CA SER A 600 -33.75 -32.31 -8.18
C SER A 600 -35.18 -31.77 -8.11
N VAL A 601 -35.65 -31.08 -9.16
CA VAL A 601 -37.05 -30.64 -9.28
C VAL A 601 -37.99 -31.84 -9.44
N GLN A 602 -37.62 -32.86 -10.21
CA GLN A 602 -38.42 -34.09 -10.33
C GLN A 602 -38.54 -34.85 -9.01
N GLU A 603 -37.47 -34.92 -8.23
CA GLU A 603 -37.48 -35.57 -6.92
C GLU A 603 -38.39 -34.83 -5.93
N GLN A 604 -38.36 -33.49 -5.93
CA GLN A 604 -39.30 -32.68 -5.14
C GLN A 604 -40.76 -32.89 -5.57
N LYS A 605 -41.03 -32.96 -6.88
CA LYS A 605 -42.39 -33.24 -7.40
C LYS A 605 -42.89 -34.63 -7.02
N LYS A 606 -42.01 -35.65 -7.02
CA LYS A 606 -42.34 -37.01 -6.57
C LYS A 606 -42.58 -37.07 -5.05
N GLY A 607 -41.80 -36.32 -4.26
CA GLY A 607 -42.03 -36.18 -2.82
C GLY A 607 -43.34 -35.47 -2.47
N ALA A 608 -43.75 -34.47 -3.28
CA ALA A 608 -45.03 -33.79 -3.13
C ALA A 608 -46.24 -34.65 -3.59
N ALA A 609 -46.07 -35.51 -4.59
CA ALA A 609 -47.12 -36.42 -5.08
C ALA A 609 -47.32 -37.68 -4.21
N GLY A 610 -46.35 -38.05 -3.37
CA GLY A 610 -46.47 -39.13 -2.38
C GLY A 610 -46.97 -38.68 -1.00
N ALA A 611 -47.26 -37.39 -0.84
CA ALA A 611 -47.78 -36.77 0.38
C ALA A 611 -49.24 -36.28 0.23
N VAL A 612 -49.95 -36.76 -0.79
CA VAL A 612 -51.40 -36.57 -1.03
C VAL A 612 -52.11 -37.90 -0.87
#